data_AF-A0A2K0WDT1-F1
#
_entry.id   AF-A0A2K0WDT1-F1
#
_cell.length_a   1.000
_cell.length_b   1.000
_cell.length_c   1.000
_cell.angle_alpha   90.00
_cell.angle_beta   90.00
_cell.angle_gamma   90.00
#
_symmetry.space_group_name_H-M   'P 1'
#
loop_
_entity.id
_entity.type
_entity.pdbx_description
1 polymer ?
#
loop_
_entity_poly.entity_id
_entity_poly.type
_entity_poly.pdbx_seq_one_letter_code
_entity_poly.pdbx_strand_id
1 'polypeptide(L)'
;MSRALKILGPHIEKRIIAIENGILKDLPRDDVLTWHIHEALRKKEPRFEMADVIACRVFAAMFAAMESTTLAMTYALFNVCASDFSTQVWQALEEKALGVFLTNVDQTSLNDLHVADIVIKETLRLNTAIKAFSWRLCMKDGLTIEDRIFIYPRALT
;
A
#
# COMPACT_ATOMS: atom_id res chain seq x y z
N MET A 1 -9.12 15.77 -6.99
CA MET A 1 -10.15 14.91 -6.35
C MET A 1 -11.56 15.07 -6.90
N SER A 2 -12.08 16.28 -7.17
CA SER A 2 -13.52 16.45 -7.50
C SER A 2 -14.03 15.60 -8.69
N ARG A 3 -13.22 15.35 -9.73
CA ARG A 3 -13.59 14.44 -10.83
C ARG A 3 -13.65 12.96 -10.41
N ALA A 4 -12.71 12.51 -9.60
CA ALA A 4 -12.69 11.12 -9.11
C ALA A 4 -13.85 10.86 -8.14
N LEU A 5 -14.17 11.82 -7.28
CA LEU A 5 -15.33 11.76 -6.37
C LEU A 5 -16.65 11.68 -7.14
N LYS A 6 -16.81 12.43 -8.24
CA LYS A 6 -18.00 12.34 -9.10
C LYS A 6 -18.23 10.93 -9.68
N ILE A 7 -17.15 10.18 -9.93
CA ILE A 7 -17.22 8.84 -10.49
C ILE A 7 -17.40 7.81 -9.37
N LEU A 8 -16.58 7.87 -8.32
CA LEU A 8 -16.55 6.87 -7.25
C LEU A 8 -17.69 7.03 -6.23
N GLY A 9 -18.12 8.26 -5.95
CA GLY A 9 -19.14 8.57 -4.95
C GLY A 9 -20.43 7.75 -5.10
N PRO A 10 -21.05 7.68 -6.31
CA PRO A 10 -22.24 6.85 -6.52
C PRO A 10 -22.02 5.36 -6.28
N HIS A 11 -20.82 4.82 -6.54
CA HIS A 11 -20.51 3.42 -6.29
C HIS A 11 -20.32 3.13 -4.81
N ILE A 12 -19.65 4.03 -4.10
CA ILE A 12 -19.45 3.95 -2.65
C ILE A 12 -20.79 4.05 -1.94
N GLU A 13 -21.66 4.97 -2.34
CA GLU A 13 -22.98 5.16 -1.75
C GLU A 13 -23.87 3.92 -1.91
N LYS A 14 -23.92 3.35 -3.13
CA LYS A 14 -24.61 2.07 -3.37
C LYS A 14 -24.11 0.96 -2.46
N ARG A 15 -22.78 0.90 -2.24
CA ARG A 15 -22.15 -0.12 -1.42
C ARG A 15 -22.42 0.06 0.07
N ILE A 16 -22.45 1.31 0.55
CA ILE A 16 -22.84 1.62 1.93
C ILE A 16 -24.28 1.15 2.18
N ILE A 17 -25.21 1.52 1.29
CA ILE A 17 -26.63 1.11 1.40
C ILE A 17 -26.77 -0.41 1.40
N ALA A 18 -26.01 -1.12 0.56
CA ALA A 18 -26.02 -2.58 0.52
C ALA A 18 -25.54 -3.21 1.84
N ILE A 19 -24.49 -2.63 2.45
CA ILE A 19 -23.95 -3.08 3.74
C ILE A 19 -24.92 -2.77 4.89
N GLU A 20 -25.52 -1.57 4.93
CA GLU A 20 -26.51 -1.15 5.93
C GLU A 20 -27.77 -2.05 5.88
N ASN A 21 -28.20 -2.44 4.68
CA ASN A 21 -29.40 -3.28 4.48
C ASN A 21 -29.13 -4.79 4.56
N GLY A 22 -27.88 -5.22 4.80
CA GLY A 22 -27.51 -6.64 4.87
C GLY A 22 -27.60 -7.39 3.53
N ILE A 23 -27.67 -6.69 2.41
CA ILE A 23 -27.72 -7.26 1.06
C ILE A 23 -26.28 -7.52 0.59
N LEU A 24 -25.65 -8.54 1.18
CA LEU A 24 -24.23 -8.88 0.98
C LEU A 24 -24.01 -10.07 0.02
N LYS A 25 -25.06 -10.60 -0.61
CA LYS A 25 -24.96 -11.86 -1.39
C LYS A 25 -24.09 -11.74 -2.65
N ASP A 26 -24.01 -10.55 -3.24
CA ASP A 26 -23.29 -10.31 -4.51
C ASP A 26 -22.10 -9.34 -4.38
N LEU A 27 -21.73 -8.95 -3.16
CA LEU A 27 -20.60 -8.03 -2.94
C LEU A 27 -19.33 -8.83 -2.59
N PRO A 28 -18.15 -8.42 -3.10
CA PRO A 28 -16.87 -8.92 -2.58
C PRO A 28 -16.85 -8.67 -1.07
N ARG A 29 -16.88 -9.75 -0.28
CA ARG A 29 -17.04 -9.62 1.18
C ARG A 29 -15.82 -9.05 1.89
N ASP A 30 -14.66 -9.11 1.24
CA ASP A 30 -13.38 -8.79 1.89
C ASP A 30 -12.50 -7.95 0.96
N ASP A 31 -12.77 -6.65 0.91
CA ASP A 31 -11.94 -5.68 0.19
C ASP A 31 -11.75 -4.37 0.96
N VAL A 32 -10.73 -3.61 0.56
CA VAL A 32 -10.32 -2.35 1.20
C VAL A 32 -11.48 -1.35 1.30
N LEU A 33 -12.37 -1.31 0.30
CA LEU A 33 -13.53 -0.42 0.32
C LEU A 33 -14.52 -0.84 1.41
N THR A 34 -14.79 -2.14 1.53
CA THR A 34 -15.66 -2.72 2.56
C THR A 34 -15.09 -2.48 3.95
N TRP A 35 -13.76 -2.61 4.13
CA TRP A 35 -13.09 -2.30 5.39
C TRP A 35 -13.25 -0.82 5.79
N HIS A 36 -13.08 0.10 4.84
CA HIS A 36 -13.27 1.53 5.12
C HIS A 36 -14.73 1.91 5.40
N ILE A 37 -15.70 1.24 4.77
CA ILE A 37 -17.12 1.43 5.07
C ILE A 37 -17.44 0.94 6.49
N HIS A 38 -17.01 -0.27 6.86
CA HIS A 38 -17.21 -0.77 8.22
C HIS A 38 -16.57 0.13 9.27
N GLU A 39 -15.37 0.64 9.01
CA GLU A 39 -14.70 1.56 9.92
C GLU A 39 -15.44 2.90 10.06
N ALA A 40 -15.96 3.46 8.97
CA ALA A 40 -16.74 4.69 9.00
C ALA A 40 -18.06 4.51 9.78
N LEU A 41 -18.76 3.38 9.58
CA LEU A 41 -19.96 3.02 10.33
C LEU A 41 -19.65 2.82 11.83
N ARG A 42 -18.55 2.13 12.16
CA ARG A 42 -18.08 1.94 13.53
C ARG A 42 -17.79 3.26 14.25
N LYS A 43 -17.19 4.22 13.53
CA LYS A 43 -16.86 5.56 14.03
C LYS A 43 -18.05 6.53 14.05
N LYS A 44 -19.22 6.12 13.54
CA LYS A 44 -20.42 6.97 13.41
C LYS A 44 -20.12 8.27 12.64
N GLU A 45 -19.36 8.16 11.55
CA GLU A 45 -19.02 9.31 10.72
C GLU A 45 -20.28 9.95 10.10
N PRO A 46 -20.31 11.27 9.89
CA PRO A 46 -21.48 11.96 9.35
C PRO A 46 -21.87 11.43 7.97
N ARG A 47 -23.12 10.97 7.81
CA ARG A 47 -23.58 10.30 6.58
C ARG A 47 -23.45 11.15 5.32
N PHE A 48 -23.62 12.47 5.45
CA PHE A 48 -23.57 13.43 4.33
C PHE A 48 -22.17 13.53 3.69
N GLU A 49 -21.09 13.31 4.45
CA GLU A 49 -19.70 13.39 3.97
C GLU A 49 -19.00 12.03 3.92
N MET A 50 -19.67 10.97 4.39
CA MET A 50 -19.08 9.65 4.57
C MET A 50 -18.53 9.07 3.26
N ALA A 51 -19.25 9.25 2.14
CA ALA A 51 -18.80 8.78 0.83
C ALA A 51 -17.51 9.47 0.38
N ASP A 52 -17.39 10.78 0.62
CA ASP A 52 -16.20 11.56 0.26
C ASP A 52 -15.00 11.18 1.13
N VAL A 53 -15.21 11.00 2.44
CA VAL A 53 -14.17 10.55 3.38
C VAL A 53 -13.66 9.16 3.01
N ILE A 54 -14.56 8.21 2.72
CA ILE A 54 -14.20 6.86 2.29
C ILE A 54 -13.46 6.90 0.95
N ALA A 55 -13.94 7.69 -0.01
CA ALA A 55 -13.27 7.85 -1.30
C ALA A 55 -11.85 8.40 -1.15
N CYS A 56 -11.66 9.39 -0.27
CA CYS A 56 -10.33 9.93 0.03
C CYS A 56 -9.40 8.86 0.61
N ARG A 57 -9.88 8.04 1.55
CA ARG A 57 -9.12 6.95 2.17
C ARG A 57 -8.72 5.87 1.17
N VAL A 58 -9.69 5.38 0.39
CA VAL A 58 -9.45 4.39 -0.66
C VAL A 58 -8.47 4.93 -1.69
N PHE A 59 -8.64 6.19 -2.13
CA PHE A 59 -7.72 6.82 -3.06
C PHE A 59 -6.29 6.89 -2.51
N ALA A 60 -6.13 7.30 -1.25
CA ALA A 60 -4.82 7.37 -0.62
C ALA A 60 -4.15 5.97 -0.55
N ALA A 61 -4.91 4.93 -0.19
CA ALA A 61 -4.41 3.55 -0.15
C ALA A 61 -4.00 3.05 -1.54
N MET A 62 -4.85 3.27 -2.56
CA MET A 62 -4.55 2.87 -3.94
C MET A 62 -3.36 3.64 -4.51
N PHE A 63 -3.28 4.96 -4.28
CA PHE A 63 -2.16 5.78 -4.72
C PHE A 63 -0.85 5.32 -4.10
N ALA A 64 -0.82 5.11 -2.78
CA ALA A 64 0.34 4.59 -2.09
C ALA A 64 0.78 3.22 -2.62
N ALA A 65 -0.18 2.31 -2.83
CA ALA A 65 0.09 0.97 -3.36
C ALA A 65 0.63 1.02 -4.80
N MET A 66 -0.05 1.71 -5.72
CA MET A 66 0.31 1.75 -7.14
C MET A 66 1.69 2.39 -7.36
N GLU A 67 1.93 3.57 -6.78
CA GLU A 67 3.19 4.29 -6.98
C GLU A 67 4.37 3.50 -6.41
N SER A 68 4.24 3.01 -5.16
CA SER A 68 5.34 2.29 -4.51
C SER A 68 5.66 0.95 -5.19
N THR A 69 4.64 0.18 -5.57
CA THR A 69 4.85 -1.12 -6.21
C THR A 69 5.38 -0.98 -7.63
N THR A 70 4.85 -0.04 -8.42
CA THR A 70 5.32 0.19 -9.80
C THR A 70 6.79 0.60 -9.80
N LEU A 71 7.17 1.56 -8.94
CA LEU A 71 8.57 1.99 -8.83
C LEU A 71 9.47 0.84 -8.37
N ALA A 72 9.07 0.09 -7.34
CA ALA A 72 9.85 -1.02 -6.83
C ALA A 72 10.06 -2.11 -7.90
N MET A 73 9.01 -2.47 -8.65
CA MET A 73 9.10 -3.47 -9.72
C MET A 73 9.98 -2.99 -10.88
N THR A 74 9.81 -1.73 -11.32
CA THR A 74 10.63 -1.15 -12.38
C THR A 74 12.11 -1.12 -11.99
N TYR A 75 12.44 -0.66 -10.77
CA TYR A 75 13.83 -0.67 -10.30
C TYR A 75 14.37 -2.09 -10.13
N ALA A 76 13.55 -3.06 -9.73
CA ALA A 76 13.98 -4.44 -9.59
C ALA A 76 14.45 -5.01 -10.93
N LEU A 77 13.66 -4.78 -11.99
CA LEU A 77 14.03 -5.19 -13.34
C LEU A 77 15.35 -4.54 -13.80
N PHE A 78 15.49 -3.21 -13.60
CA PHE A 78 16.71 -2.52 -13.98
C PHE A 78 17.93 -2.98 -13.19
N ASN A 79 17.79 -3.18 -11.88
CA ASN A 79 18.88 -3.64 -11.01
C ASN A 79 19.34 -5.05 -11.38
N VAL A 80 18.41 -5.95 -11.72
CA VAL A 80 18.77 -7.29 -12.19
C VAL A 80 19.48 -7.22 -13.55
N CYS A 81 18.94 -6.44 -14.50
CA CYS A 81 19.55 -6.31 -15.83
C CYS A 81 20.94 -5.65 -15.80
N ALA A 82 21.16 -4.70 -14.89
CA ALA A 82 22.44 -4.00 -14.76
C ALA A 82 23.47 -4.73 -13.89
N SER A 83 23.10 -5.86 -13.27
CA SER A 83 24.00 -6.66 -12.42
C SER A 83 25.00 -7.48 -13.24
N ASP A 84 26.23 -7.59 -12.76
CA ASP A 84 27.26 -8.50 -13.30
C ASP A 84 26.80 -9.97 -13.30
N PHE A 85 25.85 -10.30 -12.41
CA PHE A 85 25.28 -11.64 -12.27
C PHE A 85 23.87 -11.78 -12.88
N SER A 86 23.46 -10.85 -13.76
CA SER A 86 22.12 -10.79 -14.35
C SER A 86 21.60 -12.15 -14.84
N THR A 87 22.37 -12.88 -15.64
CA THR A 87 21.99 -14.20 -16.16
C THR A 87 21.71 -15.22 -15.06
N GLN A 88 22.53 -15.24 -14.00
CA GLN A 88 22.36 -16.19 -12.88
C GLN A 88 21.12 -15.84 -12.06
N VAL A 89 20.88 -14.54 -11.84
CA VAL A 89 19.69 -14.08 -11.11
C VAL A 89 18.42 -14.38 -11.91
N TRP A 90 18.42 -14.17 -13.22
CA TRP A 90 17.30 -14.52 -14.10
C TRP A 90 17.01 -16.02 -14.11
N GLN A 91 18.04 -16.86 -14.21
CA GLN A 91 17.89 -18.31 -14.14
C GLN A 91 17.32 -18.77 -12.79
N ALA A 92 17.81 -18.22 -11.69
CA ALA A 92 17.29 -18.53 -10.36
C ALA A 92 15.82 -18.09 -10.19
N LEU A 93 15.45 -16.93 -10.74
CA LEU A 93 14.06 -16.47 -10.75
C LEU A 93 13.17 -17.42 -11.57
N GLU A 94 13.61 -17.81 -12.76
CA GLU A 94 12.88 -18.73 -13.64
C GLU A 94 12.68 -20.11 -13.00
N GLU A 95 13.73 -20.69 -12.42
CA GLU A 95 13.66 -22.01 -11.77
C GLU A 95 12.63 -22.02 -10.63
N LYS A 96 12.65 -20.99 -9.77
CA LYS A 96 11.68 -20.89 -8.66
C LYS A 96 10.28 -20.55 -9.14
N ALA A 97 10.16 -19.68 -10.13
CA ALA A 97 8.87 -19.34 -10.74
C ALA A 97 8.22 -20.59 -11.37
N LEU A 98 8.96 -21.38 -12.15
CA LEU A 98 8.45 -22.61 -12.75
C LEU A 98 8.01 -23.61 -11.67
N GLY A 99 8.79 -23.78 -10.61
CA GLY A 99 8.42 -24.68 -9.50
C GLY A 99 7.08 -24.31 -8.84
N VAL A 100 6.82 -23.01 -8.66
CA VAL A 100 5.61 -22.50 -8.00
C VAL A 100 4.42 -22.45 -8.97
N PHE A 101 4.59 -21.83 -10.14
CA PHE A 101 3.50 -21.58 -11.10
C PHE A 101 3.02 -22.83 -11.85
N LEU A 102 3.77 -23.94 -11.83
CA LEU A 102 3.29 -25.23 -12.36
C LEU A 102 2.31 -25.93 -11.41
N THR A 103 2.18 -25.45 -10.17
CA THR A 103 1.21 -25.93 -9.18
C THR A 103 0.09 -24.89 -8.96
N ASN A 104 -0.94 -25.22 -8.18
CA ASN A 104 -1.95 -24.24 -7.82
C ASN A 104 -1.30 -23.14 -6.96
N VAL A 105 -1.29 -21.92 -7.47
CA VAL A 105 -0.76 -20.75 -6.74
C VAL A 105 -1.65 -20.47 -5.54
N ASP A 106 -1.13 -20.75 -4.35
CA ASP A 106 -1.71 -20.32 -3.08
C ASP A 106 -0.76 -19.37 -2.34
N GLN A 107 -1.26 -18.79 -1.25
CA GLN A 107 -0.46 -17.86 -0.45
C GLN A 107 0.79 -18.51 0.17
N THR A 108 0.78 -19.83 0.41
CA THR A 108 1.93 -20.56 0.94
C THR A 108 3.01 -20.81 -0.11
N SER A 109 2.62 -21.09 -1.35
CA SER A 109 3.49 -21.29 -2.51
C SER A 109 4.24 -20.02 -2.89
N LEU A 110 3.66 -18.84 -2.61
CA LEU A 110 4.36 -17.56 -2.80
C LEU A 110 5.55 -17.38 -1.86
N ASN A 111 5.57 -18.05 -0.69
CA ASN A 111 6.73 -18.00 0.21
C ASN A 111 7.96 -18.71 -0.38
N ASP A 112 7.76 -19.62 -1.33
CA ASP A 112 8.85 -20.34 -1.99
C ASP A 112 9.58 -19.45 -3.02
N LEU A 113 8.98 -18.32 -3.42
CA LEU A 113 9.58 -17.31 -4.30
C LEU A 113 10.62 -16.41 -3.58
N HIS A 114 11.42 -17.00 -2.69
CA HIS A 114 12.44 -16.30 -1.92
C HIS A 114 13.46 -15.53 -2.78
N VAL A 115 13.79 -16.02 -4.00
CA VAL A 115 14.68 -15.29 -4.91
C VAL A 115 14.07 -13.96 -5.34
N ALA A 116 12.76 -13.95 -5.66
CA ALA A 116 12.05 -12.72 -6.00
C ALA A 116 11.97 -11.77 -4.79
N ASP A 117 11.73 -12.30 -3.59
CA ASP A 117 11.75 -11.54 -2.35
C ASP A 117 13.12 -10.89 -2.08
N ILE A 118 14.23 -11.62 -2.28
CA ILE A 118 15.60 -11.08 -2.16
C ILE A 118 15.81 -9.94 -3.16
N VAL A 119 15.44 -10.13 -4.43
CA VAL A 119 15.58 -9.09 -5.48
C VAL A 119 14.79 -7.84 -5.12
N ILE A 120 13.55 -7.99 -4.65
CA ILE A 120 12.70 -6.87 -4.23
C ILE A 120 13.34 -6.17 -3.01
N LYS A 121 13.78 -6.92 -2.00
CA LYS A 121 14.43 -6.36 -0.80
C LYS A 121 15.69 -5.58 -1.14
N GLU A 122 16.55 -6.13 -1.98
CA GLU A 122 17.78 -5.46 -2.41
C GLU A 122 17.48 -4.21 -3.23
N THR A 123 16.46 -4.27 -4.08
CA THR A 123 15.97 -3.10 -4.81
C THR A 123 15.46 -2.03 -3.87
N LEU A 124 14.67 -2.38 -2.86
CA LEU A 124 14.18 -1.42 -1.86
C LEU A 124 15.32 -0.84 -1.02
N ARG A 125 16.42 -1.59 -0.81
CA ARG A 125 17.64 -1.11 -0.14
C ARG A 125 18.37 -0.05 -0.98
N LEU A 126 18.48 -0.27 -2.29
CA LEU A 126 19.19 0.62 -3.22
C LEU A 126 18.35 1.83 -3.64
N ASN A 127 17.08 1.60 -3.98
CA ASN A 127 16.19 2.54 -4.67
C ASN A 127 14.94 2.87 -3.85
N THR A 128 15.09 3.05 -2.53
CA THR A 128 13.94 3.31 -1.65
C THR A 128 13.09 4.49 -2.14
N ALA A 129 11.89 4.21 -2.65
CA ALA A 129 10.92 5.22 -3.10
C ALA A 129 10.45 6.13 -1.94
N ILE A 130 10.60 5.67 -0.69
CA ILE A 130 10.05 6.29 0.52
C ILE A 130 11.03 7.27 1.20
N LYS A 131 12.20 7.58 0.61
CA LYS A 131 13.12 8.57 1.21
C LYS A 131 12.45 9.93 1.46
N ALA A 132 11.47 10.31 0.63
CA ALA A 132 10.75 11.57 0.75
C ALA A 132 9.68 11.62 1.88
N PHE A 133 9.14 10.50 2.36
CA PHE A 133 8.14 10.46 3.45
C PHE A 133 8.76 10.51 4.84
N SER A 134 10.08 10.67 4.93
CA SER A 134 10.82 10.69 6.19
C SER A 134 10.82 12.05 6.90
N TRP A 135 10.13 13.06 6.36
CA TRP A 135 9.99 14.34 7.06
C TRP A 135 9.14 14.12 8.33
N ARG A 136 9.81 14.14 9.48
CA ARG A 136 9.17 14.12 10.79
C ARG A 136 9.05 15.57 11.26
N LEU A 137 7.83 16.05 11.43
CA LEU A 137 7.60 17.32 12.08
C LEU A 137 7.65 17.11 13.60
N CYS A 138 8.62 17.73 14.28
CA CYS A 138 8.61 17.82 15.73
C CYS A 138 7.64 18.94 16.13
N MET A 139 6.75 18.67 17.08
CA MET A 139 5.90 19.72 17.66
C MET A 139 6.78 20.79 18.30
N LYS A 140 6.29 22.03 18.36
CA LYS A 140 7.03 23.18 18.90
C LYS A 140 7.52 22.94 20.33
N ASP A 141 6.80 22.12 21.09
CA ASP A 141 7.08 21.82 22.49
C ASP A 141 8.03 20.61 22.67
N GLY A 142 8.56 20.07 21.57
CA GLY A 142 9.51 18.94 21.58
C GLY A 142 8.83 17.58 21.75
N LEU A 143 9.65 16.55 21.95
CA LEU A 143 9.22 15.20 22.30
C LEU A 143 9.71 14.88 23.70
N THR A 144 8.81 14.56 24.63
CA THR A 144 9.19 14.06 25.96
C THR A 144 9.27 12.54 25.91
N ILE A 145 10.47 11.99 26.08
CA ILE A 145 10.70 10.55 26.23
C ILE A 145 11.42 10.35 27.56
N GLU A 146 10.84 9.55 28.47
CA GLU A 146 11.42 9.23 29.78
C GLU A 146 11.87 10.49 30.58
N ASP A 147 10.96 11.47 30.71
CA ASP A 147 11.21 12.76 31.39
C ASP A 147 12.36 13.61 30.80
N ARG A 148 12.82 13.27 29.60
CA ARG A 148 13.79 14.08 28.85
C ARG A 148 13.10 14.73 27.66
N ILE A 149 13.23 16.05 27.57
CA ILE A 149 12.70 16.84 26.46
C ILE A 149 13.75 16.85 25.35
N PHE A 150 13.41 16.27 24.21
CA PHE A 150 14.18 16.36 22.98
C PHE A 150 13.65 17.52 22.14
N ILE A 151 14.39 18.63 22.12
CA ILE A 151 14.14 19.77 21.24
C ILE A 151 15.10 19.64 20.06
N TYR A 152 14.58 19.41 18.85
CA TYR A 152 15.41 19.48 17.65
C TYR A 152 15.86 20.93 17.44
N PRO A 153 17.16 21.22 17.25
CA PRO A 153 17.60 22.56 16.91
C PRO A 153 16.93 22.95 15.59
N ARG A 154 16.23 24.09 15.59
CA ARG A 154 15.69 24.68 14.36
C ARG A 154 16.81 24.73 13.33
N ALA A 155 16.60 24.13 12.16
CA ALA A 155 17.41 24.46 11.00
C ALA A 155 17.25 25.97 10.79
N LEU A 156 18.31 26.71 11.08
CA LEU A 156 18.43 28.14 10.79
C LEU A 156 18.40 28.28 9.27
N THR A 157 17.24 28.62 8.72
CA THR A 157 17.09 29.23 7.40
C THR A 157 17.23 30.73 7.54
#